data_AF-A0A0J9T3J5-F1
#
_entry.id   AF-A0A0J9T3J5-F1
#
_cell.length_a   1.000
_cell.length_b   1.000
_cell.length_c   1.000
_cell.angle_alpha   90.00
_cell.angle_beta   90.00
_cell.angle_gamma   90.00
#
_symmetry.space_group_name_H-M   'P 1'
#
loop_
_entity.id
_entity.type
_entity.pdbx_description
1 polymer ?
#
loop_
_entity_poly.entity_id
_entity_poly.type
_entity_poly.pdbx_seq_one_letter_code
_entity_poly.pdbx_strand_id
1 'polypeptide(L)'
;MSYVMLLIMFLNYFLLNIDVFLRSSNLNILIRKLNDKKHGNCCVETENFLKSIDGSKKVSLKILGCSLECSYRYVTAFNGNTLTDLCNYINFWLDEQKSKNANVDSIVTAQEWENFENLWKTLKEGRASDHQCIRLHEENDISEYSKRIELMTYCINRDYFKSLFKSNTGSLDYN
;
A
#
# COMPACT_ATOMS: atom_id res chain seq x y z
N MET A 1 5.92 41.01 -17.33
CA MET A 1 6.69 40.34 -16.26
C MET A 1 5.87 40.02 -15.01
N SER A 2 5.00 40.91 -14.51
CA SER A 2 4.24 40.68 -13.26
C SER A 2 3.28 39.47 -13.29
N TYR A 3 2.52 39.28 -14.37
CA TYR A 3 1.57 38.15 -14.49
C TYR A 3 2.23 36.77 -14.54
N VAL A 4 3.44 36.67 -15.09
CA VAL A 4 4.19 35.40 -15.16
C VAL A 4 4.66 35.00 -13.75
N MET A 5 5.15 35.97 -12.97
CA MET A 5 5.51 35.73 -11.56
C MET A 5 4.30 35.30 -10.73
N LEU A 6 3.15 35.95 -10.89
CA LEU A 6 1.91 35.59 -10.19
C LEU A 6 1.40 34.20 -10.58
N LEU A 7 1.47 33.84 -11.87
CA LEU A 7 1.11 32.50 -12.35
C LEU A 7 2.04 31.42 -11.76
N ILE A 8 3.35 31.67 -11.76
CA ILE A 8 4.33 30.74 -11.17
C ILE A 8 4.09 30.57 -9.66
N MET A 9 3.85 31.67 -8.94
CA MET A 9 3.52 31.60 -7.51
C MET A 9 2.22 30.83 -7.24
N PHE A 10 1.18 31.05 -8.05
CA PHE A 10 -0.09 30.34 -7.93
C PHE A 10 0.05 28.85 -8.24
N LEU A 11 0.76 28.49 -9.31
CA LEU A 11 1.05 27.09 -9.66
C LEU A 11 1.87 26.40 -8.56
N ASN A 12 2.91 27.05 -8.03
CA ASN A 12 3.72 26.49 -6.95
C ASN A 12 2.90 26.29 -5.68
N TYR A 13 2.06 27.26 -5.30
CA TYR A 13 1.17 27.13 -4.14
C TYR A 13 0.15 26.00 -4.32
N PHE A 14 -0.44 25.89 -5.51
CA PHE A 14 -1.38 24.82 -5.84
C PHE A 14 -0.70 23.44 -5.80
N LEU A 15 0.49 23.30 -6.38
CA LEU A 15 1.28 22.06 -6.36
C LEU A 15 1.71 21.67 -4.93
N LEU A 16 2.09 22.65 -4.10
CA LEU A 16 2.46 22.40 -2.70
C LEU A 16 1.28 21.83 -1.90
N ASN A 17 0.07 22.36 -2.13
CA ASN A 17 -1.13 21.86 -1.49
C ASN A 17 -1.49 20.45 -1.99
N ILE A 18 -1.34 20.16 -3.28
CA ILE A 18 -1.54 18.81 -3.82
C ILE A 18 -0.62 17.80 -3.13
N ASP A 19 0.66 18.12 -2.92
CA ASP A 19 1.60 17.23 -2.23
C ASP A 19 1.16 16.95 -0.78
N VAL A 20 0.72 17.98 -0.05
CA VAL A 20 0.18 17.83 1.32
C VAL A 20 -1.03 16.89 1.34
N PHE A 21 -1.98 17.06 0.42
CA PHE A 21 -3.16 16.21 0.32
C PHE A 21 -2.82 14.78 -0.12
N LEU A 22 -1.90 14.61 -1.06
CA LEU A 22 -1.42 13.28 -1.45
C LEU A 22 -0.82 12.57 -0.25
N ARG A 23 0.08 13.22 0.50
CA ARG A 23 0.72 12.63 1.69
C ARG A 23 -0.27 12.20 2.77
N SER A 24 -1.41 12.86 2.89
CA SER A 24 -2.44 12.52 3.88
C SER A 24 -3.44 11.46 3.39
N SER A 25 -3.48 11.15 2.09
CA SER A 25 -4.37 10.10 1.57
C SER A 25 -4.02 8.73 2.17
N ASN A 26 -5.06 7.91 2.40
CA ASN A 26 -4.87 6.58 2.97
C ASN A 26 -3.95 5.71 2.11
N LEU A 27 -4.02 5.86 0.79
CA LEU A 27 -3.15 5.15 -0.13
C LEU A 27 -1.68 5.53 0.07
N ASN A 28 -1.33 6.81 0.10
CA ASN A 28 0.08 7.20 0.27
C ASN A 28 0.63 6.82 1.65
N ILE A 29 -0.23 6.82 2.69
CA ILE A 29 0.15 6.28 4.00
C ILE A 29 0.46 4.79 3.90
N LEU A 30 -0.37 4.01 3.19
CA LEU A 30 -0.13 2.60 2.91
C LEU A 30 1.18 2.39 2.13
N ILE A 31 1.40 3.13 1.04
CA ILE A 31 2.62 3.05 0.22
C ILE A 31 3.86 3.30 1.07
N ARG A 32 3.82 4.31 1.95
CA ARG A 32 4.92 4.59 2.87
C ARG A 32 5.19 3.43 3.82
N LYS A 33 4.15 2.74 4.31
CA LYS A 33 4.30 1.56 5.18
C LYS A 33 4.90 0.37 4.43
N LEU A 34 4.48 0.14 3.19
CA LEU A 34 5.04 -0.91 2.34
C LEU A 34 6.53 -0.68 2.04
N ASN A 35 6.94 0.59 1.92
CA ASN A 35 8.31 0.98 1.61
C ASN A 35 9.19 1.28 2.85
N ASP A 36 8.64 1.25 4.07
CA ASP A 36 9.39 1.55 5.28
C ASP A 36 10.28 0.38 5.68
N LYS A 37 11.60 0.55 5.55
CA LYS A 37 12.61 -0.46 5.90
C LYS A 37 12.96 -0.50 7.40
N LYS A 38 12.50 0.48 8.18
CA LYS A 38 12.79 0.55 9.63
C LYS A 38 11.79 -0.27 10.45
N HIS A 39 10.62 -0.54 9.87
CA HIS A 39 9.56 -1.45 10.35
C HIS A 39 8.98 -1.21 11.76
N GLY A 40 9.47 -0.22 12.54
CA GLY A 40 8.89 0.17 13.83
C GLY A 40 8.56 -1.01 14.76
N ASN A 41 7.39 -0.97 15.40
CA ASN A 41 6.88 -2.05 16.28
C ASN A 41 5.92 -3.02 15.53
N CYS A 42 5.96 -3.11 14.21
CA CYS A 42 5.13 -4.07 13.45
C CYS A 42 6.03 -5.05 12.71
N CYS A 43 6.14 -6.25 13.26
CA CYS A 43 6.94 -7.35 12.75
C CYS A 43 6.70 -8.64 13.57
N VAL A 44 5.74 -8.69 14.49
CA VAL A 44 5.69 -9.76 15.50
C VAL A 44 5.34 -11.10 14.84
N GLU A 45 4.31 -11.09 13.99
CA GLU A 45 3.92 -12.28 13.22
C GLU A 45 5.00 -12.66 12.22
N THR A 46 5.62 -11.66 11.59
CA THR A 46 6.76 -11.85 10.69
C THR A 46 7.96 -12.49 11.40
N GLU A 47 8.31 -12.03 12.58
CA GLU A 47 9.44 -12.57 13.34
C GLU A 47 9.16 -14.00 13.81
N ASN A 48 7.92 -14.29 14.23
CA ASN A 48 7.49 -15.65 14.54
C ASN A 48 7.58 -16.55 13.30
N PHE A 49 7.10 -16.06 12.16
CA PHE A 49 7.20 -16.73 10.87
C PHE A 49 8.66 -17.04 10.47
N LEU A 50 9.58 -16.11 10.68
CA LEU A 50 10.98 -16.28 10.32
C LEU A 50 11.76 -17.24 11.23
N LYS A 51 11.24 -17.63 12.40
CA LYS A 51 11.94 -18.56 13.30
C LYS A 51 12.24 -19.89 12.60
N SER A 52 11.40 -20.31 11.66
CA SER A 52 11.56 -21.55 10.88
C SER A 52 12.41 -21.41 9.61
N ILE A 53 13.01 -20.25 9.33
CA ILE A 53 13.78 -20.00 8.09
C ILE A 53 15.29 -19.82 8.41
N ASP A 54 16.14 -20.33 7.51
CA ASP A 54 17.61 -20.25 7.59
C ASP A 54 18.16 -18.81 7.60
N GLY A 55 19.32 -18.62 8.25
CA GLY A 55 19.86 -17.32 8.66
C GLY A 55 20.26 -16.38 7.51
N SER A 56 20.70 -16.91 6.37
CA SER A 56 21.26 -16.10 5.27
C SER A 56 20.20 -15.32 4.47
N LYS A 57 18.96 -15.80 4.43
CA LYS A 57 17.82 -15.20 3.69
C LYS A 57 16.83 -14.43 4.56
N LYS A 58 17.05 -14.46 5.88
CA LYS A 58 16.18 -13.82 6.88
C LYS A 58 16.00 -12.32 6.69
N VAL A 59 17.01 -11.61 6.19
CA VAL A 59 16.96 -10.13 6.11
C VAL A 59 15.92 -9.67 5.09
N SER A 60 15.95 -10.18 3.86
CA SER A 60 15.02 -9.78 2.80
C SER A 60 13.59 -10.21 3.11
N LEU A 61 13.40 -11.42 3.62
CA LEU A 61 12.08 -11.92 4.04
C LEU A 61 11.54 -11.15 5.26
N LYS A 62 12.40 -10.72 6.18
CA LYS A 62 12.01 -9.83 7.28
C LYS A 62 11.52 -8.50 6.77
N ILE A 63 12.24 -7.88 5.84
CA ILE A 63 11.83 -6.60 5.27
C ILE A 63 10.46 -6.75 4.59
N LEU A 64 10.31 -7.75 3.73
CA LEU A 64 9.07 -8.00 3.02
C LEU A 64 7.90 -8.32 3.96
N GLY A 65 8.11 -9.22 4.93
CA GLY A 65 7.09 -9.65 5.88
C GLY A 65 6.65 -8.53 6.81
N CYS A 66 7.59 -7.75 7.34
CA CYS A 66 7.26 -6.63 8.21
C CYS A 66 6.50 -5.54 7.43
N SER A 67 6.93 -5.22 6.20
CA SER A 67 6.19 -4.32 5.31
C SER A 67 4.75 -4.79 5.10
N LEU A 68 4.55 -6.09 4.87
CA LEU A 68 3.21 -6.66 4.74
C LEU A 68 2.41 -6.54 6.05
N GLU A 69 2.94 -7.00 7.18
CA GLU A 69 2.25 -6.99 8.48
C GLU A 69 1.84 -5.57 8.90
N CYS A 70 2.76 -4.60 8.79
CA CYS A 70 2.50 -3.20 9.07
C CYS A 70 1.36 -2.64 8.21
N SER A 71 1.36 -3.00 6.93
CA SER A 71 0.42 -2.50 5.93
C SER A 71 -0.94 -3.16 6.08
N TYR A 72 -0.97 -4.47 6.33
CA TYR A 72 -2.19 -5.22 6.62
C TYR A 72 -2.89 -4.68 7.87
N ARG A 73 -2.14 -4.46 8.95
CA ARG A 73 -2.69 -3.86 10.19
C ARG A 73 -3.27 -2.47 9.95
N TYR A 74 -2.67 -1.69 9.05
CA TYR A 74 -3.19 -0.37 8.69
C TYR A 74 -4.48 -0.47 7.86
N VAL A 75 -4.49 -1.30 6.83
CA VAL A 75 -5.65 -1.43 5.92
C VAL A 75 -6.85 -2.03 6.64
N THR A 76 -6.65 -2.97 7.55
CA THR A 76 -7.72 -3.61 8.33
C THR A 76 -8.25 -2.76 9.49
N ALA A 77 -7.79 -1.51 9.62
CA ALA A 77 -8.46 -0.50 10.44
C ALA A 77 -9.62 0.19 9.70
N PHE A 78 -9.78 -0.08 8.40
CA PHE A 78 -10.87 0.43 7.56
C PHE A 78 -11.86 -0.69 7.20
N ASN A 79 -13.01 -0.30 6.66
CA ASN A 79 -14.03 -1.18 6.09
C ASN A 79 -14.55 -0.64 4.74
N GLY A 80 -15.45 -1.39 4.11
CA GLY A 80 -16.15 -0.97 2.88
C GLY A 80 -15.23 -0.68 1.70
N ASN A 81 -15.52 0.39 0.96
CA ASN A 81 -14.80 0.73 -0.29
C ASN A 81 -13.33 1.08 -0.03
N THR A 82 -13.03 1.81 1.06
CA THR A 82 -11.64 2.14 1.42
C THR A 82 -10.83 0.89 1.70
N LEU A 83 -11.40 -0.07 2.45
CA LEU A 83 -10.75 -1.37 2.65
C LEU A 83 -10.51 -2.07 1.30
N THR A 84 -11.53 -2.14 0.45
CA THR A 84 -11.47 -2.81 -0.86
C THR A 84 -10.36 -2.25 -1.75
N ASP A 85 -10.31 -0.93 -1.91
CA ASP A 85 -9.32 -0.25 -2.76
C ASP A 85 -7.89 -0.48 -2.26
N LEU A 86 -7.67 -0.33 -0.95
CA LEU A 86 -6.36 -0.54 -0.32
C LEU A 86 -5.96 -2.01 -0.34
N CYS A 87 -6.91 -2.93 -0.19
CA CYS A 87 -6.66 -4.37 -0.29
C CYS A 87 -6.22 -4.80 -1.67
N ASN A 88 -6.91 -4.32 -2.70
CA ASN A 88 -6.51 -4.56 -4.08
C ASN A 88 -5.08 -4.04 -4.32
N TYR A 89 -4.74 -2.86 -3.78
CA TYR A 89 -3.40 -2.32 -3.91
C TYR A 89 -2.34 -3.25 -3.29
N ILE A 90 -2.57 -3.77 -2.07
CA ILE A 90 -1.64 -4.70 -1.44
C ILE A 90 -1.52 -6.00 -2.24
N ASN A 91 -2.63 -6.56 -2.74
CA ASN A 91 -2.61 -7.77 -3.58
C ASN A 91 -1.70 -7.60 -4.80
N PHE A 92 -1.86 -6.50 -5.54
CA PHE A 92 -1.01 -6.18 -6.68
C PHE A 92 0.45 -5.97 -6.30
N TRP A 93 0.71 -5.26 -5.20
CA TRP A 93 2.06 -5.08 -4.70
C TRP A 93 2.73 -6.42 -4.39
N LEU A 94 2.00 -7.36 -3.77
CA LEU A 94 2.53 -8.70 -3.49
C LEU A 94 2.82 -9.51 -4.75
N ASP A 95 1.92 -9.50 -5.73
CA ASP A 95 2.15 -10.20 -6.99
C ASP A 95 3.35 -9.61 -7.75
N GLU A 96 3.54 -8.28 -7.70
CA GLU A 96 4.73 -7.63 -8.23
C GLU A 96 6.00 -8.07 -7.49
N GLN A 97 5.99 -8.12 -6.15
CA GLN A 97 7.13 -8.61 -5.37
C GLN A 97 7.44 -10.08 -5.68
N LYS A 98 6.42 -10.94 -5.83
CA LYS A 98 6.59 -12.34 -6.21
C LYS A 98 7.30 -12.46 -7.56
N SER A 99 6.80 -11.72 -8.54
CA SER A 99 7.30 -11.77 -9.92
C SER A 99 8.73 -11.21 -10.03
N LYS A 100 9.07 -10.15 -9.27
CA LYS A 100 10.43 -9.64 -9.15
C LYS A 100 11.41 -10.66 -8.56
N ASN A 101 10.98 -11.40 -7.53
CA ASN A 101 11.80 -12.44 -6.90
C ASN A 101 11.92 -13.72 -7.75
N ALA A 102 11.02 -13.96 -8.71
CA ALA A 102 11.09 -15.11 -9.61
C ALA A 102 12.06 -14.91 -10.81
N ASN A 103 12.26 -13.66 -11.24
CA ASN A 103 13.00 -13.31 -12.46
C ASN A 103 14.47 -12.90 -12.24
N VAL A 104 14.90 -12.65 -11.00
CA VAL A 104 16.28 -12.33 -10.60
C VAL A 104 16.75 -13.47 -9.70
N ASP A 105 18.01 -13.92 -9.78
CA ASP A 105 18.62 -14.99 -8.94
C ASP A 105 17.93 -15.05 -7.56
N SER A 106 17.01 -16.01 -7.41
CA SER A 106 15.87 -15.84 -6.51
C SER A 106 16.35 -15.71 -5.06
N ILE A 107 16.27 -14.50 -4.53
CA ILE A 107 16.55 -14.22 -3.10
C ILE A 107 15.56 -15.02 -2.22
N VAL A 108 14.37 -15.33 -2.77
CA VAL A 108 13.28 -16.08 -2.13
C VAL A 108 12.88 -17.27 -3.00
N THR A 109 12.96 -18.47 -2.45
CA THR A 109 12.53 -19.73 -3.11
C THR A 109 11.01 -19.83 -3.15
N ALA A 110 10.47 -20.70 -4.02
CA ALA A 110 9.04 -20.97 -4.09
C ALA A 110 8.44 -21.39 -2.73
N GLN A 111 9.16 -22.22 -1.97
CA GLN A 111 8.75 -22.67 -0.63
C GLN A 111 8.74 -21.50 0.38
N GLU A 112 9.71 -20.61 0.32
CA GLU A 112 9.74 -19.40 1.17
C GLU A 112 8.60 -18.43 0.81
N TRP A 113 8.20 -18.38 -0.46
CA TRP A 113 7.03 -17.60 -0.87
C TRP A 113 5.71 -18.23 -0.42
N GLU A 114 5.55 -19.54 -0.51
CA GLU A 114 4.37 -20.25 0.03
C GLU A 114 4.22 -20.00 1.54
N ASN A 115 5.35 -20.07 2.25
CA ASN A 115 5.46 -19.68 3.64
C ASN A 115 5.01 -18.22 3.87
N PHE A 116 5.41 -17.29 3.00
CA PHE A 116 4.95 -15.91 3.06
C PHE A 116 3.43 -15.75 2.82
N GLU A 117 2.82 -16.54 1.94
CA GLU A 117 1.35 -16.57 1.78
C GLU A 117 0.64 -17.10 3.04
N ASN A 118 1.28 -17.99 3.83
CA ASN A 118 0.77 -18.38 5.14
C ASN A 118 0.79 -17.23 6.16
N LEU A 119 1.78 -16.33 6.11
CA LEU A 119 1.77 -15.11 6.94
C LEU A 119 0.52 -14.27 6.66
N TRP A 120 0.13 -14.09 5.39
CA TRP A 120 -1.12 -13.41 5.05
C TRP A 120 -2.33 -14.06 5.70
N LYS A 121 -2.41 -15.39 5.64
CA LYS A 121 -3.52 -16.16 6.23
C LYS A 121 -3.61 -15.93 7.75
N THR A 122 -2.49 -15.99 8.46
CA THR A 122 -2.42 -15.67 9.90
C THR A 122 -2.90 -14.25 10.19
N LEU A 123 -2.44 -13.27 9.42
CA LEU A 123 -2.86 -11.87 9.57
C LEU A 123 -4.36 -11.68 9.34
N LYS A 124 -4.94 -12.43 8.40
CA LYS A 124 -6.37 -12.43 8.11
C LYS A 124 -7.20 -13.03 9.25
N GLU A 125 -6.77 -14.17 9.79
CA GLU A 125 -7.47 -14.89 10.87
C GLU A 125 -7.60 -14.05 12.15
N GLY A 126 -6.64 -13.13 12.39
CA GLY A 126 -6.70 -12.17 13.49
C GLY A 126 -7.69 -11.00 13.32
N ARG A 127 -8.53 -10.98 12.27
CA ARG A 127 -9.43 -9.86 11.95
C ARG A 127 -10.90 -10.30 11.86
N ALA A 128 -11.79 -9.38 12.23
CA ALA A 128 -13.23 -9.50 11.97
C ALA A 128 -13.50 -9.60 10.46
N SER A 129 -14.54 -10.34 10.06
CA SER A 129 -14.79 -10.69 8.66
C SER A 129 -14.97 -9.49 7.73
N ASP A 130 -15.54 -8.38 8.23
CA ASP A 130 -15.76 -7.13 7.51
C ASP A 130 -14.52 -6.21 7.44
N HIS A 131 -13.45 -6.60 8.15
CA HIS A 131 -12.15 -5.94 8.17
C HIS A 131 -11.05 -6.84 7.58
N GLN A 132 -11.41 -7.96 6.94
CA GLN A 132 -10.45 -8.88 6.34
C GLN A 132 -10.06 -8.44 4.94
N CYS A 133 -8.76 -8.56 4.66
CA CYS A 133 -8.22 -8.42 3.31
C CYS A 133 -8.06 -9.82 2.69
N ILE A 134 -8.85 -10.10 1.66
CA ILE A 134 -8.78 -11.38 0.95
C ILE A 134 -7.59 -11.36 -0.01
N ARG A 135 -6.76 -12.39 0.08
CA ARG A 135 -5.68 -12.61 -0.89
C ARG A 135 -6.29 -12.98 -2.23
N LEU A 136 -6.04 -12.16 -3.25
CA LEU A 136 -6.43 -12.44 -4.63
C LEU A 136 -5.15 -12.43 -5.46
N HIS A 137 -4.95 -13.47 -6.27
CA HIS A 137 -3.85 -13.54 -7.22
C HIS A 137 -4.35 -13.13 -8.59
N GLU A 138 -3.63 -12.25 -9.26
CA GLU A 138 -3.76 -12.09 -10.71
C GLU A 138 -2.55 -12.76 -11.38
N GLU A 139 -2.74 -13.44 -12.52
CA GLU A 139 -1.62 -13.99 -13.30
C GLU A 139 -1.26 -13.00 -14.41
N ASN A 140 -0.27 -12.16 -14.16
CA ASN A 140 0.24 -11.16 -15.12
C ASN A 140 1.78 -11.07 -15.07
N ASP A 141 2.38 -10.36 -16.03
CA ASP A 141 3.82 -10.06 -16.03
C ASP A 141 4.18 -8.85 -15.12
N ILE A 142 5.48 -8.66 -14.81
CA ILE A 142 5.94 -7.53 -13.96
C ILE A 142 5.48 -6.19 -14.53
N SER A 143 5.61 -5.99 -15.84
CA SER A 143 5.30 -4.71 -16.49
C SER A 143 3.82 -4.37 -16.39
N GLU A 144 2.95 -5.38 -16.42
CA GLU A 144 1.51 -5.25 -16.24
C GLU A 144 1.16 -4.93 -14.78
N TYR A 145 1.81 -5.56 -13.79
CA TYR A 145 1.60 -5.18 -12.39
C TYR A 145 1.98 -3.73 -12.11
N SER A 146 3.15 -3.29 -12.57
CA SER A 146 3.59 -1.90 -12.35
C SER A 146 2.60 -0.91 -12.98
N LYS A 147 2.15 -1.14 -14.22
CA LYS A 147 1.12 -0.32 -14.88
C LYS A 147 -0.21 -0.30 -14.11
N ARG A 148 -0.62 -1.44 -13.56
CA ARG A 148 -1.86 -1.54 -12.76
C ARG A 148 -1.74 -0.79 -11.43
N ILE A 149 -0.60 -0.91 -10.74
CA ILE A 149 -0.31 -0.14 -9.52
C ILE A 149 -0.35 1.36 -9.80
N GLU A 150 0.26 1.82 -10.90
CA GLU A 150 0.22 3.23 -11.32
C GLU A 150 -1.22 3.70 -11.60
N LEU A 151 -1.98 2.93 -12.38
CA LEU A 151 -3.37 3.26 -12.71
C LEU A 151 -4.26 3.29 -11.46
N MET A 152 -4.12 2.32 -10.56
CA MET A 152 -4.85 2.30 -9.28
C MET A 152 -4.48 3.50 -8.41
N THR A 153 -3.20 3.83 -8.34
CA THR A 153 -2.72 5.00 -7.60
C THR A 153 -3.37 6.28 -8.12
N TYR A 154 -3.40 6.45 -9.44
CA TYR A 154 -4.08 7.55 -10.08
C TYR A 154 -5.58 7.58 -9.73
N CYS A 155 -6.29 6.45 -9.90
CA CYS A 155 -7.73 6.37 -9.65
C CYS A 155 -8.10 6.67 -8.20
N ILE A 156 -7.43 6.04 -7.22
CA ILE A 156 -7.69 6.24 -5.80
C ILE A 156 -7.40 7.69 -5.39
N ASN A 157 -6.28 8.27 -5.85
CA ASN A 157 -5.95 9.66 -5.55
C ASN A 157 -6.94 10.63 -6.19
N ARG A 158 -7.33 10.40 -7.46
CA ARG A 158 -8.35 11.19 -8.15
C ARG A 158 -9.67 11.19 -7.37
N ASP A 159 -10.11 10.02 -6.91
CA ASP A 159 -11.39 9.89 -6.23
C ASP A 159 -11.33 10.44 -4.80
N TYR A 160 -10.18 10.34 -4.12
CA TYR A 160 -9.88 11.08 -2.89
C TYR A 160 -10.01 12.60 -3.10
N PHE A 161 -9.36 13.17 -4.13
CA PHE A 161 -9.49 14.60 -4.44
C PHE A 161 -10.94 15.00 -4.72
N LYS A 162 -11.65 14.23 -5.54
CA LYS A 162 -13.08 14.47 -5.78
C LYS A 162 -13.89 14.50 -4.48
N SER A 163 -13.58 13.62 -3.52
CA SER A 163 -14.27 13.57 -2.24
C SER A 163 -14.05 14.86 -1.42
N LEU A 164 -12.82 15.39 -1.38
CA LEU A 164 -12.50 16.63 -0.67
C LEU A 164 -13.26 17.85 -1.23
N PHE A 165 -13.40 17.91 -2.56
CA PHE A 165 -14.12 19.02 -3.20
C PHE A 165 -15.64 18.89 -3.08
N LYS A 166 -16.17 17.65 -3.03
CA LYS A 166 -17.59 17.41 -2.77
C LYS A 166 -17.98 17.67 -1.31
N SER A 167 -17.10 17.40 -0.35
CA SER A 167 -17.36 17.69 1.07
C SER A 167 -17.37 19.19 1.38
N ASN A 168 -16.63 20.00 0.62
CA ASN A 168 -16.59 21.45 0.79
C ASN A 168 -17.80 22.19 0.20
N THR A 169 -18.72 21.50 -0.50
CA THR A 169 -19.98 22.09 -1.00
C THR A 169 -21.15 21.98 -0.01
N GLY A 170 -20.93 21.49 1.22
CA GLY A 170 -21.97 21.31 2.25
C GLY A 170 -21.62 21.97 3.58
N SER A 171 -21.55 23.30 3.62
CA SER A 171 -21.58 24.11 4.85
C SER A 171 -21.85 25.58 4.52
N LEU A 172 -22.97 25.84 3.84
CA LEU A 172 -23.62 27.15 3.84
C LEU A 172 -25.10 26.94 4.16
N ASP A 173 -25.35 26.29 5.29
CA ASP A 173 -26.64 26.46 5.96
C ASP A 173 -26.59 27.81 6.65
N TYR A 174 -27.28 28.77 6.04
CA TYR A 174 -27.61 30.06 6.62
C TYR A 174 -28.40 29.85 7.91
N ASN A 175 -27.90 30.44 9.01
CA ASN A 175 -28.75 30.93 10.09
C ASN A 175 -28.59 32.45 10.16
#